data_AF-A0A183EP43-F1
#
_entry.id   AF-A0A183EP43-F1
#
_cell.length_a   1.000
_cell.length_b   1.000
_cell.length_c   1.000
_cell.angle_alpha   90.00
_cell.angle_beta   90.00
_cell.angle_gamma   90.00
#
_symmetry.space_group_name_H-M   'P 1'
#
loop_
_entity.id
_entity.type
_entity.pdbx_description
1 polymer ?
#
loop_
_entity_poly.entity_id
_entity_poly.type
_entity_poly.pdbx_seq_one_letter_code
_entity_poly.pdbx_strand_id
1 'polypeptide(L)'
;MSGGCLSPASRIRIAADVHRHSTSDDDSGCVLEEYAWVPSGIKPDMIHMYFACLPEDKIPFVNSIGEEWRARQLQYQLPPQDSDVRYCAKLSAEEEFELAQFEASRKRECLGRGTVEQLPYDNKRRHCHQCKGPLCEGNLAVSAERLGRDVHWHPQCFVCTDCSNLLVDLIYFKHGADVFCGRHHAEQIKPRCARCDEASFSFLYPALAKGNEVYLKSGIFMRFCCAALH
;
A
#
# COMPACT_ATOMS: atom_id res chain seq x y z
N MET A 1 22.39 5.21 25.40
CA MET A 1 22.18 6.58 24.94
C MET A 1 20.78 6.64 24.34
N SER A 2 19.84 7.15 25.14
CA SER A 2 18.40 7.05 24.92
C SER A 2 17.96 8.13 23.93
N GLY A 3 17.69 7.76 22.69
CA GLY A 3 17.05 8.64 21.70
C GLY A 3 15.58 8.82 22.06
N GLY A 4 15.24 9.92 22.72
CA GLY A 4 13.87 10.23 23.13
C GLY A 4 12.96 10.45 21.92
N CYS A 5 12.10 9.48 21.63
CA CYS A 5 10.92 9.70 20.81
C CYS A 5 9.92 10.53 21.62
N LEU A 6 9.65 11.77 21.21
CA LEU A 6 8.55 12.55 21.76
C LEU A 6 7.25 11.76 21.62
N SER A 7 6.45 11.71 22.68
CA SER A 7 5.15 11.05 22.63
C SER A 7 4.26 11.73 21.58
N PRO A 8 3.32 11.00 20.94
CA PRO A 8 2.32 11.61 20.07
C PRO A 8 1.59 12.76 20.75
N ALA A 9 1.28 12.68 22.05
CA ALA A 9 0.70 13.79 22.83
C ALA A 9 1.60 15.04 22.88
N SER A 10 2.93 14.88 22.87
CA SER A 10 3.87 16.00 22.74
C SER A 10 3.90 16.57 21.31
N ARG A 11 3.80 15.72 20.28
CA ARG A 11 3.71 16.18 18.88
C ARG A 11 2.38 16.89 18.58
N ILE A 12 1.29 16.37 19.14
CA ILE A 12 -0.06 16.94 19.05
C ILE A 12 -0.11 18.29 19.75
N ARG A 13 0.50 18.45 20.92
CA ARG A 13 0.63 19.76 21.57
C ARG A 13 1.43 20.76 20.74
N ILE A 14 2.55 20.33 20.15
CA ILE A 14 3.35 21.19 19.26
C ILE A 14 2.53 21.62 18.02
N ALA A 15 1.81 20.69 17.38
CA ALA A 15 0.94 21.00 16.24
C ALA A 15 -0.22 21.92 16.62
N ALA A 16 -0.83 21.71 17.79
CA ALA A 16 -1.90 22.56 18.32
C ALA A 16 -1.41 23.97 18.70
N ASP A 17 -0.17 24.11 19.19
CA ASP A 17 0.42 25.41 19.53
C ASP A 17 0.82 26.22 18.30
N VAL A 18 1.26 25.57 17.21
CA VAL A 18 1.49 26.23 15.90
C VAL A 18 0.19 26.77 15.33
N HIS A 19 -0.92 26.03 15.48
CA HIS A 19 -2.25 26.47 15.02
C HIS A 19 -2.85 27.58 15.89
N ARG A 20 -2.52 27.62 17.18
CA ARG A 20 -2.99 28.65 18.13
C ARG A 20 -2.47 30.05 17.85
N HIS A 21 -1.37 30.19 17.10
CA HIS A 21 -0.85 31.50 16.69
C HIS A 21 -1.47 32.03 15.38
N SER A 22 -2.37 31.27 14.75
CA SER A 22 -3.07 31.66 13.52
C SER A 22 -4.58 31.83 13.67
N THR A 23 -5.09 31.97 14.90
CA THR A 23 -6.54 32.17 15.15
C THR A 23 -6.98 33.57 14.70
N SER A 24 -7.33 33.70 13.42
CA SER A 24 -8.39 34.61 12.99
C SER A 24 -9.66 33.77 12.82
N ASP A 25 -10.62 34.03 13.70
CA ASP A 25 -11.91 33.35 13.80
C ASP A 25 -12.80 33.63 12.59
N ASP A 26 -12.64 32.86 11.51
CA ASP A 26 -13.71 32.55 10.54
C ASP A 26 -13.21 31.47 9.57
N ASP A 27 -13.37 30.19 9.91
CA ASP A 27 -13.32 29.17 8.88
C ASP A 27 -14.26 28.01 9.19
N SER A 28 -15.38 27.99 8.47
CA SER A 28 -16.29 26.85 8.40
C SER A 28 -15.81 25.82 7.36
N GLY A 29 -14.50 25.75 7.11
CA GLY A 29 -13.84 24.79 6.25
C GLY A 29 -14.24 23.36 6.62
N CYS A 30 -14.95 22.72 5.71
CA CYS A 30 -15.19 21.29 5.78
C CYS A 30 -13.82 20.58 5.74
N VAL A 31 -13.40 19.93 6.82
CA VAL A 31 -12.14 19.17 6.88
C VAL A 31 -12.01 18.14 5.73
N LEU A 32 -13.13 17.72 5.10
CA LEU A 32 -13.09 16.87 3.90
C LEU A 32 -12.67 17.60 2.62
N GLU A 33 -12.76 18.93 2.52
CA GLU A 33 -12.43 19.69 1.32
C GLU A 33 -10.92 19.96 1.16
N GLU A 34 -10.13 19.71 2.21
CA GLU A 34 -8.68 19.97 2.20
C GLU A 34 -7.84 18.81 1.64
N TYR A 35 -8.37 17.58 1.66
CA TYR A 35 -7.62 16.37 1.28
C TYR A 35 -8.20 15.72 0.02
N ALA A 36 -7.32 15.37 -0.93
CA ALA A 36 -7.68 14.61 -2.13
C ALA A 36 -8.10 13.15 -1.83
N TRP A 37 -7.83 12.68 -0.61
CA TRP A 37 -8.26 11.37 -0.10
C TRP A 37 -8.22 11.33 1.42
N VAL A 38 -9.17 10.60 2.01
CA VAL A 38 -9.22 10.36 3.47
C VAL A 38 -9.40 8.86 3.75
N PRO A 39 -8.78 8.33 4.81
CA PRO A 39 -8.93 6.93 5.19
C PRO A 39 -10.33 6.63 5.76
N SER A 40 -10.79 5.39 5.58
CA SER A 40 -12.03 4.90 6.18
C SER A 40 -11.84 4.46 7.62
N GLY A 41 -12.92 4.54 8.42
CA GLY A 41 -12.97 4.03 9.80
C GLY A 41 -12.67 5.06 10.89
N ILE A 42 -12.22 6.26 10.51
CA ILE A 42 -12.03 7.37 11.44
C ILE A 42 -13.10 8.43 11.31
N LYS A 43 -13.37 9.11 12.42
CA LYS A 43 -14.25 10.27 12.47
C LYS A 43 -13.61 11.46 11.76
N PRO A 44 -14.39 12.36 11.12
CA PRO A 44 -13.85 13.50 10.38
C PRO A 44 -12.90 14.40 11.18
N ASP A 45 -13.23 14.64 12.46
CA ASP A 45 -12.44 15.42 13.40
C ASP A 45 -11.08 14.79 13.74
N MET A 46 -10.88 13.50 13.45
CA MET A 46 -9.64 12.77 13.72
C MET A 46 -8.75 12.59 12.48
N ILE A 47 -9.18 13.06 11.31
CA ILE A 47 -8.46 12.90 10.03
C ILE A 47 -7.06 13.53 10.09
N HIS A 48 -6.96 14.76 10.60
CA HIS A 48 -5.68 15.46 10.75
C HIS A 48 -4.70 14.68 11.64
N MET A 49 -5.21 13.97 12.66
CA MET A 49 -4.41 13.18 13.59
C MET A 49 -3.76 11.97 12.89
N TYR A 50 -4.46 11.37 11.91
CA TYR A 50 -3.89 10.31 11.08
C TYR A 50 -2.77 10.86 10.19
N PHE A 51 -3.02 11.96 9.48
CA PHE A 51 -2.03 12.54 8.56
C PHE A 51 -0.81 13.11 9.28
N ALA A 52 -0.96 13.62 10.51
CA ALA A 52 0.16 14.02 11.37
C ALA A 52 1.14 12.88 11.72
N CYS A 53 0.74 11.62 11.50
CA CYS A 53 1.63 10.47 11.66
C CYS A 53 2.47 10.18 10.40
N LEU A 54 2.16 10.80 9.25
CA LEU A 54 2.82 10.53 7.98
C LEU A 54 3.87 11.62 7.66
N PRO A 55 4.84 11.34 6.77
CA PRO A 55 5.72 12.37 6.23
C PRO A 55 4.92 13.47 5.51
N GLU A 56 5.31 14.73 5.69
CA GLU A 56 4.61 15.92 5.17
C GLU A 56 4.49 15.89 3.64
N ASP A 57 5.53 15.43 2.95
CA ASP A 57 5.59 15.27 1.49
C ASP A 57 4.66 14.17 0.94
N LYS A 58 3.99 13.42 1.83
CA LYS A 58 3.06 12.32 1.48
C LYS A 58 1.63 12.57 1.94
N ILE A 59 1.34 13.73 2.55
CA ILE A 59 -0.01 14.10 2.96
C ILE A 59 -0.77 14.63 1.74
N PRO A 60 -1.91 14.03 1.34
CA PRO A 60 -2.56 14.32 0.07
C PRO A 60 -3.49 15.53 0.17
N PHE A 61 -2.94 16.71 0.51
CA PHE A 61 -3.69 17.96 0.40
C PHE A 61 -4.04 18.22 -1.07
N VAL A 62 -5.22 18.79 -1.34
CA VAL A 62 -5.65 19.13 -2.71
C VAL A 62 -4.64 20.09 -3.35
N ASN A 63 -4.22 19.79 -4.58
CA ASN A 63 -3.20 20.49 -5.37
C ASN A 63 -1.79 20.52 -4.73
N SER A 64 -1.44 19.52 -3.92
CA SER A 64 -0.12 19.45 -3.25
C SER A 64 0.80 18.37 -3.83
N ILE A 65 2.10 18.45 -3.48
CA ILE A 65 3.08 17.41 -3.80
C ILE A 65 2.70 16.03 -3.24
N GLY A 66 1.94 15.98 -2.14
CA GLY A 66 1.49 14.74 -1.54
C GLY A 66 0.34 14.10 -2.32
N GLU A 67 -0.53 14.91 -2.94
CA GLU A 67 -1.53 14.41 -3.89
C GLU A 67 -0.86 13.85 -5.15
N GLU A 68 0.11 14.57 -5.72
CA GLU A 68 0.89 14.07 -6.86
C GLU A 68 1.67 12.79 -6.51
N TRP A 69 2.24 12.72 -5.31
CA TRP A 69 2.88 11.52 -4.79
C TRP A 69 1.88 10.36 -4.69
N ARG A 70 0.69 10.61 -4.13
CA ARG A 70 -0.39 9.62 -4.03
C ARG A 70 -0.81 9.10 -5.41
N ALA A 71 -1.01 9.98 -6.38
CA ALA A 71 -1.39 9.62 -7.75
C ALA A 71 -0.31 8.74 -8.42
N ARG A 72 0.98 9.11 -8.28
CA ARG A 72 2.10 8.28 -8.77
C ARG A 72 2.16 6.92 -8.07
N GLN A 73 1.93 6.88 -6.75
CA GLN A 73 1.90 5.61 -6.03
C GLN A 73 0.72 4.74 -6.41
N LEU A 74 -0.47 5.29 -6.70
CA LEU A 74 -1.59 4.51 -7.22
C LEU A 74 -1.24 3.83 -8.54
N GLN A 75 -0.66 4.59 -9.49
CA GLN A 75 -0.23 4.03 -10.78
C GLN A 75 0.88 2.98 -10.62
N TYR A 76 1.85 3.23 -9.74
CA TYR A 76 2.94 2.29 -9.49
C TYR A 76 2.46 1.02 -8.79
N GLN A 77 1.72 1.16 -7.69
CA GLN A 77 1.30 0.06 -6.83
C GLN A 77 0.15 -0.75 -7.42
N LEU A 78 -0.67 -0.16 -8.30
CA LEU A 78 -1.79 -0.80 -8.98
C LEU A 78 -1.71 -0.54 -10.50
N PRO A 79 -0.73 -1.14 -11.21
CA PRO A 79 -0.58 -0.95 -12.65
C PRO A 79 -1.86 -1.39 -13.37
N PRO A 80 -2.48 -0.55 -14.23
CA PRO A 80 -3.75 -0.88 -14.86
C PRO A 80 -3.68 -2.12 -15.75
N GLN A 81 -2.51 -2.41 -16.32
CA GLN A 81 -2.25 -3.61 -17.13
C GLN A 81 -2.39 -4.92 -16.36
N ASP A 82 -2.30 -4.88 -15.03
CA ASP A 82 -2.49 -6.08 -14.19
C ASP A 82 -3.98 -6.39 -13.95
N SER A 83 -4.88 -5.52 -14.40
CA SER A 83 -6.32 -5.57 -14.11
C SER A 83 -7.22 -5.42 -15.33
N ASP A 84 -6.74 -4.78 -16.39
CA ASP A 84 -7.58 -4.43 -17.52
C ASP A 84 -6.82 -4.59 -18.84
N VAL A 85 -7.39 -5.47 -19.65
CA VAL A 85 -6.95 -5.86 -20.99
C VAL A 85 -6.69 -4.67 -21.90
N ARG A 86 -7.45 -3.58 -21.75
CA ARG A 86 -7.35 -2.38 -22.60
C ARG A 86 -6.03 -1.64 -22.45
N TYR A 87 -5.33 -1.85 -21.34
CA TYR A 87 -4.04 -1.23 -21.06
C TYR A 87 -2.86 -2.12 -21.46
N CYS A 88 -3.12 -3.39 -21.81
CA CYS A 88 -2.11 -4.33 -22.25
C CYS A 88 -1.80 -4.14 -23.74
N ALA A 89 -0.58 -4.49 -24.15
CA ALA A 89 -0.31 -4.78 -25.56
C ALA A 89 -1.21 -5.92 -26.07
N LYS A 90 -1.35 -6.08 -27.39
CA LYS A 90 -2.25 -7.07 -28.02
C LYS A 90 -2.10 -8.48 -27.41
N LEU A 91 -3.01 -8.83 -26.51
CA LEU A 91 -3.08 -10.15 -25.88
C LEU A 91 -3.81 -11.14 -26.80
N SER A 92 -3.45 -12.43 -26.72
CA SER A 92 -4.26 -13.50 -27.29
C SER A 92 -5.50 -13.76 -26.43
N ALA A 93 -6.55 -14.39 -26.99
CA ALA A 93 -7.76 -14.71 -26.23
C ALA A 93 -7.48 -15.57 -24.98
N GLU A 94 -6.47 -16.45 -25.05
CA GLU A 94 -5.99 -17.23 -23.91
C GLU A 94 -5.35 -16.35 -22.84
N GLU A 95 -4.51 -15.38 -23.22
CA GLU A 95 -3.86 -14.45 -22.30
C GLU A 95 -4.87 -13.49 -21.64
N GLU A 96 -5.89 -13.04 -22.38
CA GLU A 96 -6.99 -12.25 -21.81
C GLU A 96 -7.75 -13.04 -20.73
N PHE A 97 -8.02 -14.31 -21.00
CA PHE A 97 -8.67 -15.20 -20.05
C PHE A 97 -7.80 -15.46 -18.81
N GLU A 98 -6.49 -15.66 -18.99
CA GLU A 98 -5.56 -15.77 -17.87
C GLU A 98 -5.48 -14.49 -17.02
N LEU A 99 -5.42 -13.31 -17.64
CA LEU A 99 -5.43 -12.03 -16.94
C LEU A 99 -6.71 -11.88 -16.10
N ALA A 100 -7.88 -12.20 -16.68
CA ALA A 100 -9.15 -12.13 -15.97
C ALA A 100 -9.19 -13.07 -14.75
N GLN A 101 -8.70 -14.31 -14.89
CA GLN A 101 -8.60 -15.24 -13.76
C GLN A 101 -7.62 -14.77 -12.69
N PHE A 102 -6.46 -14.27 -13.12
CA PHE A 102 -5.42 -13.77 -12.23
C PHE A 102 -5.95 -12.60 -11.39
N GLU A 103 -6.57 -11.61 -12.03
CA GLU A 103 -7.18 -10.47 -11.36
C GLU A 103 -8.29 -10.92 -10.39
N ALA A 104 -9.20 -11.78 -10.85
CA ALA A 104 -10.32 -12.25 -10.04
C ALA A 104 -9.86 -13.01 -8.78
N SER A 105 -8.90 -13.93 -8.91
CA SER A 105 -8.34 -14.67 -7.79
C SER A 105 -7.66 -13.74 -6.79
N ARG A 106 -6.84 -12.79 -7.27
CA ARG A 106 -6.17 -11.81 -6.39
C ARG A 106 -7.15 -10.90 -5.67
N LYS A 107 -8.18 -10.39 -6.35
CA LYS A 107 -9.24 -9.57 -5.75
C LYS A 107 -10.01 -10.34 -4.68
N ARG A 108 -10.32 -11.62 -4.95
CA ARG A 108 -11.09 -12.46 -4.03
C ARG A 108 -10.29 -12.86 -2.80
N GLU A 109 -9.04 -13.26 -2.97
CA GLU A 109 -8.28 -13.98 -1.93
C GLU A 109 -7.26 -13.10 -1.21
N CYS A 110 -6.64 -12.15 -1.92
CA CYS A 110 -5.50 -11.41 -1.41
C CYS A 110 -5.80 -9.93 -1.14
N LEU A 111 -6.61 -9.29 -1.98
CA LEU A 111 -6.88 -7.84 -1.91
C LEU A 111 -7.72 -7.48 -0.68
N GLY A 112 -7.17 -6.59 0.15
CA GLY A 112 -7.89 -5.95 1.24
C GLY A 112 -7.65 -4.44 1.25
N ARG A 113 -8.42 -3.76 2.09
CA ARG A 113 -8.23 -2.35 2.41
C ARG A 113 -8.10 -2.22 3.92
N GLY A 114 -7.07 -1.52 4.37
CA GLY A 114 -6.86 -1.23 5.78
C GLY A 114 -7.92 -0.26 6.28
N THR A 115 -8.29 -0.41 7.54
CA THR A 115 -9.21 0.49 8.25
C THR A 115 -8.42 1.19 9.32
N VAL A 116 -8.60 2.52 9.45
CA VAL A 116 -8.01 3.27 10.56
C VAL A 116 -8.99 3.22 11.71
N GLU A 117 -8.51 2.88 12.90
CA GLU A 117 -9.31 2.84 14.11
C GLU A 117 -8.54 3.41 15.31
N GLN A 118 -9.27 3.87 16.31
CA GLN A 118 -8.69 4.26 17.58
C GLN A 118 -8.63 3.04 18.50
N LEU A 119 -7.44 2.73 19.01
CA LEU A 119 -7.27 1.57 19.88
C LEU A 119 -8.07 1.74 21.18
N PRO A 120 -8.82 0.71 21.61
CA PRO A 120 -9.62 0.79 22.82
C PRO A 120 -8.75 0.82 24.07
N TYR A 121 -9.29 1.41 25.14
CA TYR A 121 -8.71 1.38 26.48
C TYR A 121 -9.12 0.08 27.20
N ASP A 122 -8.49 -1.04 26.83
CA ASP A 122 -8.84 -2.37 27.34
C ASP A 122 -7.69 -3.08 28.08
N ASN A 123 -6.63 -2.35 28.42
CA ASN A 123 -5.39 -2.83 29.02
C ASN A 123 -4.68 -3.95 28.22
N LYS A 124 -5.02 -4.13 26.93
CA LYS A 124 -4.35 -5.13 26.09
C LYS A 124 -3.09 -4.56 25.47
N ARG A 125 -1.99 -5.29 25.66
CA ARG A 125 -0.71 -4.98 25.03
C ARG A 125 -0.74 -5.36 23.55
N ARG A 126 -0.77 -4.36 22.68
CA ARG A 126 -0.68 -4.50 21.23
C ARG A 126 0.70 -4.08 20.73
N HIS A 127 1.17 -4.74 19.68
CA HIS A 127 2.43 -4.42 19.03
C HIS A 127 2.19 -4.20 17.54
N CYS A 128 2.89 -3.24 16.96
CA CYS A 128 2.84 -3.00 15.53
C CYS A 128 3.43 -4.20 14.80
N HIS A 129 2.70 -4.70 13.80
CA HIS A 129 3.11 -5.83 13.01
C HIS A 129 4.42 -5.56 12.23
N GLN A 130 4.68 -4.35 11.75
CA GLN A 130 5.90 -4.01 11.02
C GLN A 130 7.11 -3.76 11.94
N CYS A 131 7.06 -2.74 12.80
CA CYS A 131 8.22 -2.31 13.59
C CYS A 131 8.38 -3.08 14.90
N LYS A 132 7.40 -3.91 15.27
CA LYS A 132 7.30 -4.64 16.55
C LYS A 132 7.24 -3.76 17.79
N GLY A 133 7.21 -2.43 17.62
CA GLY A 133 7.06 -1.47 18.71
C GLY A 133 5.65 -1.50 19.32
N PRO A 134 5.49 -1.00 20.56
CA PRO A 134 4.21 -0.99 21.24
C PRO A 134 3.22 -0.05 20.55
N LEU A 135 1.95 -0.43 20.60
CA LEU A 135 0.81 0.40 20.21
C LEU A 135 0.07 0.84 21.47
N CYS A 136 0.00 2.15 21.70
CA CYS A 136 -0.66 2.71 22.88
C CYS A 136 -2.18 2.79 22.68
N GLU A 137 -2.91 2.55 23.76
CA GLU A 137 -4.36 2.75 23.79
C GLU A 137 -4.73 4.20 23.50
N GLY A 138 -5.90 4.40 22.88
CA GLY A 138 -6.35 5.71 22.45
C GLY A 138 -5.62 6.27 21.21
N ASN A 139 -4.51 5.68 20.77
CA ASN A 139 -3.85 6.10 19.54
C ASN A 139 -4.51 5.46 18.31
N LEU A 140 -4.34 6.12 17.16
CA LEU A 140 -4.75 5.57 15.88
C LEU A 140 -3.84 4.42 15.46
N ALA A 141 -4.45 3.38 14.94
CA ALA A 141 -3.79 2.25 14.31
C ALA A 141 -4.50 1.90 13.00
N VAL A 142 -3.77 1.26 12.10
CA VAL A 142 -4.36 0.62 10.91
C VAL A 142 -4.56 -0.85 11.23
N SER A 143 -5.74 -1.38 10.97
CA SER A 143 -6.02 -2.82 11.00
C SER A 143 -6.27 -3.36 9.59
N ALA A 144 -6.00 -4.64 9.42
CA ALA A 144 -6.14 -5.34 8.14
C ALA A 144 -6.90 -6.65 8.37
N GLU A 145 -8.23 -6.62 8.13
CA GLU A 145 -9.14 -7.71 8.49
C GLU A 145 -8.70 -9.09 7.99
N ARG A 146 -8.14 -9.15 6.77
CA ARG A 146 -7.68 -10.42 6.17
C ARG A 146 -6.47 -11.05 6.87
N LEU A 147 -5.72 -10.28 7.66
CA LEU A 147 -4.61 -10.79 8.49
C LEU A 147 -5.06 -11.19 9.90
N GLY A 148 -6.31 -10.90 10.27
CA GLY A 148 -6.88 -11.19 11.57
C GLY A 148 -7.14 -9.92 12.38
N ARG A 149 -8.10 -10.01 13.31
CA ARG A 149 -8.61 -8.86 14.09
C ARG A 149 -7.59 -8.27 15.06
N ASP A 150 -6.56 -9.02 15.44
CA ASP A 150 -5.55 -8.59 16.40
C ASP A 150 -4.27 -8.05 15.72
N VAL A 151 -4.25 -7.93 14.39
CA VAL A 151 -3.08 -7.43 13.65
C VAL A 151 -3.22 -5.95 13.34
N HIS A 152 -2.27 -5.17 13.84
CA HIS A 152 -2.32 -3.71 13.82
C HIS A 152 -0.98 -3.11 13.38
N TRP A 153 -1.02 -1.94 12.76
CA TRP A 153 0.15 -1.15 12.38
C TRP A 153 0.02 0.27 12.90
N HIS A 154 1.16 0.91 13.21
CA HIS A 154 1.16 2.38 13.23
C HIS A 154 0.81 2.89 11.82
N PRO A 155 0.16 4.06 11.66
CA PRO A 155 -0.15 4.64 10.35
C PRO A 155 1.05 4.67 9.39
N GLN A 156 2.21 5.16 9.85
CA GLN A 156 3.46 5.21 9.07
C GLN A 156 4.11 3.84 8.81
N CYS A 157 3.68 2.80 9.52
CA CYS A 157 4.24 1.46 9.42
C CYS A 157 3.44 0.55 8.49
N PHE A 158 2.30 1.00 7.98
CA PHE A 158 1.50 0.25 7.01
C PHE A 158 2.11 0.38 5.60
N VAL A 159 3.21 -0.33 5.39
CA VAL A 159 4.06 -0.28 4.20
C VAL A 159 4.10 -1.63 3.50
N CYS A 160 4.40 -1.63 2.20
CA CYS A 160 4.68 -2.86 1.46
C CYS A 160 5.97 -3.50 1.98
N THR A 161 5.96 -4.82 2.19
CA THR A 161 7.14 -5.57 2.64
C THR A 161 8.35 -5.42 1.71
N ASP A 162 8.15 -5.39 0.38
CA ASP A 162 9.26 -5.38 -0.59
C ASP A 162 9.86 -3.99 -0.83
N CYS A 163 9.05 -2.96 -1.06
CA CYS A 163 9.57 -1.61 -1.34
C CYS A 163 9.55 -0.65 -0.16
N SER A 164 8.98 -1.05 0.99
CA SER A 164 8.86 -0.20 2.19
C SER A 164 8.12 1.15 1.98
N ASN A 165 7.43 1.32 0.85
CA ASN A 165 6.54 2.46 0.62
C ASN A 165 5.20 2.25 1.32
N LEU A 166 4.57 3.33 1.78
CA LEU A 166 3.21 3.31 2.33
C LEU A 166 2.27 2.68 1.32
N LEU A 167 1.40 1.78 1.79
CA LEU A 167 0.37 1.16 0.98
C LEU A 167 -0.70 2.20 0.67
N VAL A 168 -0.69 2.68 -0.58
CA VAL A 168 -1.49 3.83 -0.98
C VAL A 168 -2.97 3.52 -0.81
N ASP A 169 -3.71 4.48 -0.28
CA ASP A 169 -5.13 4.35 0.08
C ASP A 169 -5.46 3.21 1.06
N LEU A 170 -4.44 2.72 1.76
CA LEU A 170 -4.47 1.52 2.60
C LEU A 170 -4.83 0.25 1.81
N ILE A 171 -4.65 0.25 0.49
CA ILE A 171 -4.89 -0.92 -0.35
C ILE A 171 -3.70 -1.87 -0.22
N TYR A 172 -3.97 -3.13 0.09
CA TYR A 172 -2.95 -4.14 0.28
C TYR A 172 -3.33 -5.47 -0.34
N PHE A 173 -2.32 -6.28 -0.63
CA PHE A 173 -2.48 -7.68 -1.00
C PHE A 173 -1.78 -8.54 0.04
N LYS A 174 -2.53 -9.43 0.67
CA LYS A 174 -2.02 -10.39 1.65
C LYS A 174 -1.30 -11.52 0.92
N HIS A 175 -0.09 -11.83 1.37
CA HIS A 175 0.58 -13.09 1.04
C HIS A 175 1.19 -13.66 2.31
N GLY A 176 0.80 -14.89 2.68
CA GLY A 176 1.17 -15.45 3.98
C GLY A 176 0.68 -14.58 5.14
N ALA A 177 1.60 -14.13 5.99
CA ALA A 177 1.33 -13.24 7.13
C ALA A 177 1.70 -11.77 6.86
N ASP A 178 2.11 -11.44 5.63
CA ASP A 178 2.65 -10.13 5.26
C ASP A 178 1.73 -9.39 4.27
N VAL A 179 1.98 -8.09 4.10
CA VAL A 179 1.23 -7.20 3.21
C VAL A 179 2.13 -6.61 2.12
N PHE A 180 1.62 -6.63 0.89
CA PHE A 180 2.33 -6.17 -0.29
C PHE A 180 1.47 -5.16 -1.06
N CYS A 181 2.12 -4.29 -1.85
CA CYS A 181 1.41 -3.52 -2.84
C CYS A 181 0.97 -4.43 -3.99
N GLY A 182 0.03 -3.96 -4.83
CA GLY A 182 -0.46 -4.75 -5.96
C GLY A 182 0.64 -5.17 -6.92
N ARG A 183 1.59 -4.28 -7.19
CA ARG A 183 2.74 -4.57 -8.06
C ARG A 183 3.59 -5.74 -7.56
N HIS A 184 4.13 -5.67 -6.35
CA HIS A 184 5.04 -6.69 -5.83
C HIS A 184 4.32 -8.02 -5.54
N HIS A 185 3.05 -7.97 -5.10
CA HIS A 185 2.27 -9.21 -5.01
C HIS A 185 2.08 -9.87 -6.39
N ALA A 186 1.90 -9.10 -7.46
CA ALA A 186 1.80 -9.65 -8.82
C ALA A 186 3.09 -10.37 -9.20
N GLU A 187 4.23 -9.74 -8.92
CA GLU A 187 5.58 -10.23 -9.24
C GLU A 187 5.93 -11.55 -8.53
N GLN A 188 5.32 -11.84 -7.39
CA GLN A 188 5.45 -13.12 -6.69
C GLN A 188 4.79 -14.29 -7.45
N ILE A 189 3.85 -14.00 -8.36
CA ILE A 189 3.04 -15.02 -9.05
C ILE A 189 3.37 -15.08 -10.54
N LYS A 190 3.51 -13.92 -11.20
CA LYS A 190 3.85 -13.79 -12.62
C LYS A 190 4.99 -12.77 -12.75
N PRO A 191 6.13 -13.11 -13.38
CA PRO A 191 7.23 -12.17 -13.54
C PRO A 191 6.83 -11.02 -14.48
N ARG A 192 7.40 -9.83 -14.26
CA ARG A 192 7.19 -8.67 -15.15
C ARG A 192 8.19 -8.63 -16.30
N CYS A 193 7.74 -8.11 -17.44
CA CYS A 193 8.62 -7.74 -18.54
C CYS A 193 9.40 -6.46 -18.22
N ALA A 194 10.73 -6.51 -18.26
CA ALA A 194 11.59 -5.35 -17.96
C ALA A 194 11.44 -4.16 -18.96
N ARG A 195 10.76 -4.34 -20.10
CA ARG A 195 10.56 -3.28 -21.10
C ARG A 195 9.20 -2.58 -21.01
N CYS A 196 8.12 -3.34 -20.90
CA CYS A 196 6.75 -2.80 -20.86
C CYS A 196 6.13 -2.82 -19.46
N ASP A 197 6.81 -3.42 -18.47
CA ASP A 197 6.35 -3.54 -17.09
C ASP A 197 5.07 -4.38 -16.91
N GLU A 198 4.65 -5.12 -17.95
CA GLU A 198 3.48 -6.02 -17.92
C GLU A 198 3.82 -7.36 -17.25
N ALA A 199 2.87 -7.95 -16.52
CA ALA A 199 2.99 -9.30 -16.00
C ALA A 199 2.93 -10.34 -17.15
N SER A 200 3.81 -11.34 -17.14
CA SER A 200 3.86 -12.35 -18.20
C SER A 200 2.74 -13.37 -18.07
N PHE A 201 1.75 -13.34 -18.96
CA PHE A 201 0.66 -14.32 -18.99
C PHE A 201 0.95 -15.54 -19.89
N SER A 202 2.12 -15.62 -20.52
CA SER A 202 2.54 -16.81 -21.25
C SER A 202 3.24 -17.83 -20.35
N PHE A 203 2.67 -19.04 -20.23
CA PHE A 203 3.40 -20.19 -19.72
C PHE A 203 4.40 -20.69 -20.77
N LEU A 204 5.58 -20.08 -20.83
CA LEU A 204 6.74 -20.88 -21.20
C LEU A 204 7.20 -21.59 -19.94
N TYR A 205 6.73 -22.84 -19.76
CA TYR A 205 7.56 -23.84 -19.07
C TYR A 205 8.99 -23.68 -19.60
N PRO A 206 10.04 -23.81 -18.76
CA PRO A 206 11.39 -23.93 -19.27
C PRO A 206 11.44 -25.16 -20.16
N ALA A 207 11.25 -24.96 -21.46
CA ALA A 207 11.72 -25.90 -22.45
C ALA A 207 13.24 -25.76 -22.38
N LEU A 208 13.91 -26.67 -21.66
CA LEU A 208 15.13 -27.31 -22.15
C LEU A 208 15.32 -28.68 -21.48
N ALA A 209 15.28 -29.70 -22.35
CA ALA A 209 16.07 -30.92 -22.38
C ALA A 209 16.88 -31.33 -21.13
N LYS A 210 16.62 -32.57 -20.69
CA LYS A 210 17.53 -33.55 -20.05
C LYS A 210 18.55 -33.01 -19.04
N GLY A 211 18.31 -33.31 -17.76
CA GLY A 211 19.35 -33.34 -16.73
C GLY A 211 18.86 -32.72 -15.42
N ASN A 212 18.84 -33.54 -14.36
CA ASN A 212 18.43 -33.14 -13.02
C ASN A 212 19.34 -32.04 -12.46
N GLU A 213 18.84 -30.81 -12.33
CA GLU A 213 19.20 -29.86 -11.26
C GLU A 213 18.35 -28.57 -11.41
N VAL A 214 17.43 -28.34 -10.46
CA VAL A 214 16.58 -27.14 -10.41
C VAL A 214 17.26 -26.11 -9.53
N TYR A 215 17.88 -25.09 -10.14
CA TYR A 215 18.36 -23.91 -9.42
C TYR A 215 17.27 -22.84 -9.35
N LEU A 216 16.50 -22.87 -8.27
CA LEU A 216 15.72 -21.72 -7.79
C LEU A 216 16.68 -20.71 -7.15
N LYS A 217 17.40 -19.90 -7.92
CA LYS A 217 18.14 -18.73 -7.42
C LYS A 217 18.38 -17.72 -8.54
N SER A 218 17.88 -16.51 -8.31
CA SER A 218 18.49 -15.26 -8.78
C SER A 218 18.52 -15.01 -10.29
N GLY A 219 17.53 -14.24 -10.76
CA GLY A 219 17.70 -13.38 -11.93
C GLY A 219 17.35 -13.98 -13.30
N ILE A 220 16.65 -13.17 -14.08
CA ILE A 220 16.49 -13.29 -15.54
C ILE A 220 15.51 -14.41 -15.97
N PHE A 221 14.21 -14.13 -15.88
CA PHE A 221 13.22 -14.71 -16.78
C PHE A 221 12.66 -13.59 -17.66
N MET A 222 13.43 -13.26 -18.69
CA MET A 222 13.04 -12.30 -19.73
C MET A 222 12.76 -13.12 -20.99
N ARG A 223 11.48 -13.33 -21.31
CA ARG A 223 11.09 -13.67 -22.68
C ARG A 223 9.98 -12.74 -23.16
N PHE A 224 10.41 -11.82 -24.03
CA PHE A 224 9.74 -11.45 -25.27
C PHE A 224 8.30 -10.90 -25.23
N CYS A 225 7.99 -9.97 -24.34
CA CYS A 225 6.86 -9.05 -24.62
C CYS A 225 7.24 -8.00 -25.72
N CYS A 226 8.52 -7.89 -26.11
CA CYS A 226 8.98 -6.85 -27.06
C CYS A 226 10.00 -7.28 -28.14
N ALA A 227 10.00 -8.53 -28.62
CA ALA A 227 10.71 -8.84 -29.89
C ALA A 227 9.74 -9.35 -30.95
N ALA A 228 8.95 -8.43 -31.49
CA ALA A 228 8.31 -8.59 -32.80
C ALA A 228 7.91 -7.22 -33.38
N LEU A 229 8.73 -6.18 -33.18
CA LEU A 229 8.59 -4.90 -33.88
C LEU A 229 9.97 -4.48 -34.37
N HIS A 230 10.45 -5.15 -35.42
CA HIS A 230 11.26 -4.61 -36.52
C HIS A 230 11.28 -5.64 -37.65
#